data_AF-A0A832H7T8-F1
#
_entry.id   AF-A0A832H7T8-F1
#
_cell.length_a   1.000
_cell.length_b   1.000
_cell.length_c   1.000
_cell.angle_alpha   90.00
_cell.angle_beta   90.00
_cell.angle_gamma   90.00
#
_symmetry.space_group_name_H-M   'P 1'
#
loop_
_entity.id
_entity.type
_entity.pdbx_description
1 polymer ?
#
loop_
_entity_poly.entity_id
_entity_poly.type
_entity_poly.pdbx_seq_one_letter_code
_entity_poly.pdbx_strand_id
1 'polypeptide(L)'
;MPVFSCESSVYLLPNAIRPGRNRHRFRACQTAGEGNDRVMAWPDRPSFGIPALFLALGIAGAGYMVGSGVKELALARQSVTVKGYAEEEIRADYGLWSATVTARASRLPDATRLAQNHAAAVTKFLEDSGLPASQIVLEQVVSYPLMRLTESGQSTSVVDSYVVTQRIQAGSADIALLETLTKKAPDLLLLGFEIALEPTQYFRRELGNLKIQLLGRAMADAQARAEEMASKTGRSVGRLRSTSQGVFQVTAASSREISSTGELDTTAVDKKIRSVVTAEFELK
;
A
#
# COMPACT_ATOMS: atom_id res chain seq x y z
N MET A 1 33.34 -38.01 -27.81
CA MET A 1 33.41 -39.43 -27.37
C MET A 1 34.85 -39.67 -26.93
N PRO A 2 35.14 -40.29 -25.76
CA PRO A 2 34.30 -41.22 -25.03
C PRO A 2 33.90 -40.76 -23.62
N VAL A 3 32.97 -41.56 -23.08
CA VAL A 3 32.28 -41.52 -21.80
C VAL A 3 33.05 -42.40 -20.82
N PHE A 4 33.13 -42.01 -19.55
CA PHE A 4 33.27 -42.94 -18.43
C PHE A 4 32.45 -42.43 -17.24
N SER A 5 31.34 -43.11 -16.98
CA SER A 5 30.60 -43.09 -15.72
C SER A 5 31.41 -43.78 -14.63
N CYS A 6 31.33 -43.27 -13.39
CA CYS A 6 30.80 -44.07 -12.29
C CYS A 6 30.49 -43.19 -11.08
N GLU A 7 29.26 -43.33 -10.61
CA GLU A 7 28.69 -42.78 -9.37
C GLU A 7 29.52 -43.10 -8.12
N SER A 8 29.51 -42.17 -7.16
CA SER A 8 29.80 -42.48 -5.77
C SER A 8 29.07 -41.53 -4.82
N SER A 9 28.78 -42.05 -3.63
CA SER A 9 28.35 -41.37 -2.40
C SER A 9 26.83 -41.20 -2.24
N VAL A 10 26.15 -42.17 -1.65
CA VAL A 10 26.10 -42.48 -0.19
C VAL A 10 25.58 -41.28 0.62
N TYR A 11 24.28 -41.35 0.91
CA TYR A 11 23.60 -40.69 2.03
C TYR A 11 23.75 -41.56 3.30
N LEU A 12 24.10 -40.94 4.42
CA LEU A 12 23.97 -41.44 5.79
C LEU A 12 23.50 -40.22 6.58
N LEU A 13 22.35 -40.19 7.27
CA LEU A 13 21.88 -40.99 8.42
C LEU A 13 20.43 -40.49 8.73
N PRO A 14 19.55 -41.18 9.51
CA PRO A 14 19.78 -41.35 10.94
C PRO A 14 19.12 -42.54 11.67
N ASN A 15 19.58 -42.71 12.93
CA ASN A 15 18.89 -43.22 14.11
C ASN A 15 18.22 -44.60 14.09
N ALA A 16 18.72 -45.51 14.94
CA ALA A 16 17.85 -46.21 15.89
C ALA A 16 18.64 -46.91 17.02
N ILE A 17 18.06 -46.80 18.20
CA ILE A 17 18.36 -47.37 19.51
C ILE A 17 18.25 -48.91 19.50
N ARG A 18 19.17 -49.62 20.19
CA ARG A 18 18.91 -50.71 21.19
C ARG A 18 20.20 -51.46 21.56
N PRO A 19 20.45 -51.79 22.85
CA PRO A 19 21.54 -52.68 23.24
C PRO A 19 21.08 -54.13 23.28
N GLY A 20 21.78 -55.00 22.56
CA GLY A 20 21.53 -56.45 22.52
C GLY A 20 22.84 -57.23 22.65
N ARG A 21 23.01 -57.90 23.79
CA ARG A 21 24.05 -58.90 24.08
C ARG A 21 24.20 -59.88 22.92
N ASN A 22 25.43 -60.11 22.44
CA ASN A 22 25.84 -61.45 22.02
C ASN A 22 27.36 -61.63 22.09
N ARG A 23 27.78 -62.52 22.99
CA ARG A 23 29.13 -63.07 23.07
C ARG A 23 29.26 -64.15 22.02
N HIS A 24 30.10 -63.94 21.01
CA HIS A 24 30.64 -65.04 20.21
C HIS A 24 32.16 -65.06 20.32
N ARG A 25 32.63 -66.08 21.07
CA ARG A 25 34.01 -66.55 21.07
C ARG A 25 34.35 -67.01 19.64
N PHE A 26 35.35 -66.41 19.01
CA PHE A 26 36.07 -67.05 17.93
C PHE A 26 37.47 -67.42 18.40
N ARG A 27 37.73 -68.73 18.31
CA ARG A 27 38.97 -69.38 18.70
C ARG A 27 40.11 -68.95 17.78
N ALA A 28 41.27 -68.76 18.38
CA ALA A 28 42.55 -68.69 17.72
C ALA A 28 42.79 -69.94 16.85
N CYS A 29 43.25 -69.72 15.63
CA CYS A 29 43.96 -70.72 14.85
C CYS A 29 45.40 -70.20 14.74
N GLN A 30 46.30 -70.78 15.53
CA GLN A 30 47.74 -70.58 15.41
C GLN A 30 48.23 -71.61 14.40
N THR A 31 48.73 -71.16 13.25
CA THR A 31 49.59 -71.96 12.38
C THR A 31 51.03 -71.55 12.65
N ALA A 32 51.76 -72.46 13.27
CA ALA A 32 53.20 -72.41 13.41
C ALA A 32 53.86 -72.57 12.04
N GLY A 33 54.72 -71.62 11.69
CA GLY A 33 55.62 -71.68 10.54
C GLY A 33 56.94 -71.06 10.94
N GLU A 34 57.92 -71.91 11.23
CA GLU A 34 59.30 -71.56 11.51
C GLU A 34 60.00 -71.03 10.25
N GLY A 35 60.75 -69.93 10.42
CA GLY A 35 62.02 -69.69 9.73
C GLY A 35 61.96 -69.08 8.33
N ASN A 36 62.13 -67.76 8.24
CA ASN A 36 63.31 -67.16 7.60
C ASN A 36 63.30 -65.64 7.84
N ASP A 37 64.13 -65.20 8.78
CA ASP A 37 64.36 -63.81 9.11
C ASP A 37 65.11 -63.11 7.97
N ARG A 38 64.35 -62.58 7.01
CA ARG A 38 64.79 -61.45 6.20
C ARG A 38 63.87 -60.30 6.53
N VAL A 39 64.24 -59.57 7.58
CA VAL A 39 63.69 -58.25 7.90
C VAL A 39 63.99 -57.36 6.68
N MET A 40 63.03 -57.30 5.76
CA MET A 40 63.04 -56.35 4.65
C MET A 40 62.89 -54.98 5.29
N ALA A 41 64.03 -54.29 5.46
CA ALA A 41 64.06 -52.93 5.96
C ALA A 41 63.25 -52.05 5.01
N TRP A 42 62.05 -51.69 5.44
CA TRP A 42 61.27 -50.65 4.79
C TRP A 42 62.08 -49.35 4.91
N PRO A 43 62.30 -48.62 3.81
CA PRO A 43 63.03 -47.36 3.87
C PRO A 43 62.34 -46.40 4.83
N ASP A 44 63.15 -45.61 5.54
CA ASP A 44 62.75 -44.68 6.59
C ASP A 44 61.45 -43.95 6.26
N ARG A 45 60.48 -44.04 7.18
CA ARG A 45 59.18 -43.35 7.07
C ARG A 45 59.46 -41.87 6.80
N PRO A 46 59.08 -41.30 5.64
CA PRO A 46 59.25 -39.87 5.44
C PRO A 46 58.45 -39.15 6.52
N SER A 47 59.09 -38.18 7.17
CA SER A 47 58.51 -37.42 8.27
C SER A 47 57.37 -36.55 7.75
N PHE A 48 56.16 -37.11 7.64
CA PHE A 48 54.94 -36.42 7.25
C PHE A 48 54.53 -35.27 8.20
N GLY A 49 55.26 -35.04 9.30
CA GLY A 49 54.96 -33.99 10.27
C GLY A 49 55.01 -32.58 9.70
N ILE A 50 55.97 -32.29 8.82
CA ILE A 50 56.11 -30.95 8.20
C ILE A 50 54.93 -30.65 7.25
N PRO A 51 54.60 -31.47 6.24
CA PRO A 51 53.45 -31.21 5.37
C PRO A 51 52.10 -31.25 6.11
N ALA A 52 51.95 -32.11 7.13
CA ALA A 52 50.73 -32.13 7.96
C ALA A 52 50.53 -30.85 8.78
N LEU A 53 51.62 -30.25 9.27
CA LEU A 53 51.59 -28.97 9.99
C LEU A 53 51.14 -27.82 9.07
N PHE A 54 51.68 -27.74 7.86
CA PHE A 54 51.25 -26.76 6.86
C PHE A 54 49.78 -26.93 6.46
N LEU A 55 49.31 -28.18 6.30
CA LEU A 55 47.90 -28.47 6.01
C LEU A 55 46.98 -28.04 7.18
N ALA A 56 47.36 -28.34 8.42
CA ALA A 56 46.61 -27.95 9.61
C ALA A 56 46.53 -26.43 9.78
N LEU A 57 47.64 -25.71 9.54
CA LEU A 57 47.68 -24.25 9.51
C LEU A 57 46.83 -23.66 8.38
N GLY A 58 46.85 -24.27 7.19
CA GLY A 58 46.00 -23.86 6.07
C GLY A 58 44.51 -24.00 6.39
N ILE A 59 44.10 -25.13 6.97
CA ILE A 59 42.71 -25.37 7.38
C ILE A 59 42.29 -24.43 8.52
N ALA A 60 43.16 -24.22 9.51
CA ALA A 60 42.89 -23.29 10.61
C ALA A 60 42.77 -21.83 10.11
N GLY A 61 43.64 -21.41 9.19
CA GLY A 61 43.58 -20.10 8.55
C GLY A 61 42.31 -19.91 7.72
N ALA A 62 41.96 -20.91 6.90
CA ALA A 62 40.70 -20.89 6.14
C ALA A 62 39.48 -20.84 7.06
N GLY A 63 39.46 -21.65 8.14
CA GLY A 63 38.40 -21.64 9.14
C GLY A 63 38.25 -20.29 9.85
N TYR A 64 39.36 -19.62 10.15
CA TYR A 64 39.36 -18.28 10.73
C TYR A 64 38.82 -17.21 9.76
N MET A 65 39.23 -17.24 8.48
CA MET A 65 38.71 -16.31 7.46
C MET A 65 37.21 -16.49 7.23
N VAL A 66 36.73 -17.74 7.16
CA VAL A 66 35.30 -18.02 7.03
C VAL A 66 34.54 -17.60 8.30
N GLY A 67 35.05 -17.93 9.48
CA GLY A 67 34.42 -17.60 10.75
C GLY A 67 34.31 -16.09 11.00
N SER A 68 35.37 -15.33 10.68
CA SER A 68 35.36 -13.87 10.74
C SER A 68 34.38 -13.26 9.73
N GLY A 69 34.36 -13.73 8.48
CA GLY A 69 33.41 -13.27 7.47
C GLY A 69 31.95 -13.55 7.84
N VAL A 70 31.64 -14.71 8.43
CA VAL A 70 30.27 -15.03 8.89
C VAL A 70 29.84 -14.14 10.05
N LYS A 71 30.74 -13.85 11.00
CA LYS A 71 30.47 -12.96 12.13
C LYS A 71 30.19 -11.53 11.65
N GLU A 72 30.98 -11.05 10.70
CA GLU A 72 30.81 -9.72 10.11
C GLU A 72 29.49 -9.62 9.31
N LEU A 73 29.14 -10.67 8.57
CA LEU A 73 27.85 -10.77 7.87
C LEU A 73 26.65 -10.80 8.85
N ALA A 74 26.79 -11.50 9.98
CA ALA A 74 25.75 -11.57 11.00
C ALA A 74 25.54 -10.23 11.72
N LEU A 75 26.63 -9.51 12.04
CA LEU A 75 26.56 -8.17 12.59
C LEU A 75 26.00 -7.17 11.57
N ALA A 76 26.41 -7.28 10.30
CA ALA A 76 25.83 -6.48 9.24
C ALA A 76 24.31 -6.70 9.15
N ARG A 77 23.78 -7.91 9.32
CA ARG A 77 22.33 -8.17 9.24
C ARG A 77 21.47 -7.46 10.29
N GLN A 78 22.05 -6.84 11.31
CA GLN A 78 21.28 -6.13 12.33
C GLN A 78 20.69 -4.85 11.75
N SER A 79 19.37 -4.71 11.85
CA SER A 79 18.63 -3.55 11.38
C SER A 79 17.54 -3.15 12.38
N VAL A 80 17.08 -1.91 12.25
CA VAL A 80 15.92 -1.39 12.94
C VAL A 80 14.90 -0.94 11.91
N THR A 81 13.67 -1.43 12.05
CA THR A 81 12.54 -1.04 11.21
C THR A 81 11.65 -0.09 11.99
N VAL A 82 11.44 1.09 11.45
CA VAL A 82 10.66 2.16 12.09
C VAL A 82 9.62 2.70 11.13
N LYS A 83 8.53 3.24 11.70
CA LYS A 83 7.52 3.97 10.96
C LYS A 83 7.67 5.45 11.24
N GLY A 84 7.89 6.22 10.18
CA GLY A 84 7.81 7.68 10.18
C GLY A 84 6.44 8.16 9.74
N TYR A 85 6.06 9.32 10.25
CA TYR A 85 4.76 9.94 10.08
C TYR A 85 4.92 11.43 9.79
N ALA A 86 4.17 11.92 8.81
CA ALA A 86 3.99 13.35 8.62
C ALA A 86 2.54 13.67 8.27
N GLU A 87 2.04 14.76 8.83
CA GLU A 87 0.74 15.31 8.48
C GLU A 87 0.83 16.81 8.20
N GLU A 88 -0.08 17.29 7.36
CA GLU A 88 -0.28 18.71 7.12
C GLU A 88 -1.77 19.02 6.95
N GLU A 89 -2.19 20.13 7.55
CA GLU A 89 -3.53 20.68 7.37
C GLU A 89 -3.59 21.45 6.05
N ILE A 90 -4.56 21.12 5.22
CA ILE A 90 -4.78 21.72 3.91
C ILE A 90 -6.21 22.19 3.79
N ARG A 91 -6.40 23.28 3.05
CA ARG A 91 -7.72 23.78 2.70
C ARG A 91 -8.05 23.46 1.26
N ALA A 92 -9.30 23.09 0.98
CA ALA A 92 -9.79 22.93 -0.38
C ALA A 92 -9.57 24.21 -1.21
N ASP A 93 -9.22 24.04 -2.49
CA ASP A 93 -8.95 25.12 -3.45
C ASP A 93 -9.97 25.17 -4.60
N TYR A 94 -10.92 24.24 -4.59
CA TYR A 94 -11.97 24.10 -5.58
C TYR A 94 -13.17 23.40 -4.97
N GLY A 95 -14.37 23.87 -5.30
CA GLY A 95 -15.61 23.22 -4.93
C GLY A 95 -16.50 22.97 -6.15
N LEU A 96 -17.34 21.94 -6.03
CA LEU A 96 -18.32 21.53 -7.02
C LEU A 96 -19.68 21.49 -6.34
N TRP A 97 -20.56 22.39 -6.75
CA TRP A 97 -21.96 22.39 -6.38
C TRP A 97 -22.77 21.70 -7.48
N SER A 98 -23.77 20.92 -7.09
CA SER A 98 -24.62 20.23 -8.06
C SER A 98 -26.07 20.16 -7.60
N ALA A 99 -26.97 20.22 -8.58
CA ALA A 99 -28.38 20.02 -8.38
C ALA A 99 -28.99 19.32 -9.60
N THR A 100 -30.04 18.55 -9.36
CA THR A 100 -30.83 17.92 -10.41
C THR A 100 -32.22 18.51 -10.41
N VAL A 101 -32.64 19.07 -11.54
CA VAL A 101 -34.00 19.55 -11.75
C VAL A 101 -34.82 18.45 -12.42
N THR A 102 -36.04 18.26 -11.95
CA THR A 102 -37.00 17.31 -12.49
C THR A 102 -38.24 18.06 -12.97
N ALA A 103 -38.76 17.66 -14.13
CA ALA A 103 -40.01 18.19 -14.68
C ALA A 103 -40.87 17.05 -15.21
N ARG A 104 -42.19 17.18 -15.06
CA ARG A 104 -43.17 16.18 -15.50
C ARG A 104 -44.27 16.82 -16.33
N ALA A 105 -44.61 16.20 -17.47
CA ALA A 105 -45.76 16.61 -18.28
C ALA A 105 -46.35 15.41 -19.05
N SER A 106 -47.58 15.55 -19.54
CA SER A 106 -48.26 14.50 -20.32
C SER A 106 -47.61 14.24 -21.69
N ARG A 107 -46.92 15.23 -22.26
CA ARG A 107 -46.18 15.11 -23.52
C ARG A 107 -44.70 15.40 -23.32
N LEU A 108 -43.85 14.59 -23.95
CA LEU A 108 -42.40 14.73 -23.87
C LEU A 108 -41.91 16.16 -24.21
N PRO A 109 -42.34 16.82 -25.32
CA PRO A 109 -41.88 18.17 -25.62
C PRO A 109 -42.25 19.21 -24.55
N ASP A 110 -43.37 19.02 -23.86
CA ASP A 110 -43.81 19.93 -22.79
C ASP A 110 -42.95 19.73 -21.54
N ALA A 111 -42.65 18.47 -21.18
CA ALA A 111 -41.76 18.13 -20.08
C ALA A 111 -40.35 18.66 -20.32
N THR A 112 -39.84 18.56 -21.56
CA THR A 112 -38.53 19.10 -21.93
C THR A 112 -38.47 20.62 -21.80
N ARG A 113 -39.48 21.36 -22.30
CA ARG A 113 -39.51 22.83 -22.13
C ARG A 113 -39.61 23.24 -20.66
N LEU A 114 -40.39 22.50 -19.87
CA LEU A 114 -40.50 22.75 -18.44
C LEU A 114 -39.15 22.53 -17.73
N ALA A 115 -38.45 21.43 -18.02
CA ALA A 115 -37.12 21.16 -17.48
C ALA A 115 -36.11 22.26 -17.86
N GLN A 116 -36.12 22.72 -19.11
CA GLN A 116 -35.26 23.82 -19.58
C GLN A 116 -35.56 25.13 -18.85
N ASN A 117 -36.83 25.45 -18.59
CA ASN A 117 -37.21 26.63 -17.82
C ASN A 117 -36.75 26.55 -16.36
N HIS A 118 -36.90 25.37 -15.73
CA HIS A 118 -36.41 25.14 -14.36
C HIS A 118 -34.88 25.27 -14.32
N ALA A 119 -34.16 24.68 -15.28
CA ALA A 119 -32.71 24.76 -15.37
C ALA A 119 -32.22 26.19 -15.61
N ALA A 120 -32.92 26.96 -16.44
CA ALA A 120 -32.62 28.38 -16.67
C ALA A 120 -32.84 29.21 -15.39
N ALA A 121 -33.89 28.93 -14.61
CA ALA A 121 -34.13 29.60 -13.34
C ALA A 121 -33.04 29.29 -12.30
N VAL A 122 -32.61 28.03 -12.21
CA VAL A 122 -31.48 27.64 -11.35
C VAL A 122 -30.19 28.30 -11.82
N THR A 123 -29.90 28.30 -13.13
CA THR A 123 -28.70 28.94 -13.70
C THR A 123 -28.68 30.43 -13.35
N LYS A 124 -29.82 31.12 -13.52
CA LYS A 124 -29.95 32.53 -13.14
C LYS A 124 -29.72 32.76 -11.64
N PHE A 125 -30.24 31.89 -10.76
CA PHE A 125 -29.96 31.99 -9.32
C PHE A 125 -28.46 31.84 -9.00
N LEU A 126 -27.75 30.94 -9.69
CA LEU A 126 -26.30 30.79 -9.53
C LEU A 126 -25.55 32.04 -10.01
N GLU A 127 -25.96 32.62 -11.13
CA GLU A 127 -25.41 33.87 -11.67
C GLU A 127 -25.67 35.07 -10.75
N ASP A 128 -26.91 35.22 -10.26
CA ASP A 128 -27.31 36.26 -9.30
C ASP A 128 -26.56 36.10 -7.96
N SER A 129 -26.14 34.88 -7.63
CA SER A 129 -25.30 34.58 -6.47
C SER A 129 -23.82 34.91 -6.68
N GLY A 130 -23.40 35.25 -7.91
CA GLY A 130 -22.04 35.67 -8.24
C GLY A 130 -21.20 34.64 -9.01
N LEU A 131 -21.76 33.50 -9.43
CA LEU A 131 -21.04 32.54 -10.27
C LEU A 131 -21.10 32.94 -11.75
N PRO A 132 -19.97 33.04 -12.46
CA PRO A 132 -19.98 33.33 -13.88
C PRO A 132 -20.56 32.14 -14.67
N ALA A 133 -21.29 32.43 -15.75
CA ALA A 133 -21.89 31.42 -16.62
C ALA A 133 -20.88 30.37 -17.14
N SER A 134 -19.61 30.76 -17.33
CA SER A 134 -18.54 29.86 -17.76
C SER A 134 -18.18 28.76 -16.76
N GLN A 135 -18.59 28.92 -15.50
CA GLN A 135 -18.38 27.95 -14.42
C GLN A 135 -19.59 27.03 -14.22
N ILE A 136 -20.71 27.29 -14.91
CA ILE A 136 -21.94 26.52 -14.82
C ILE A 136 -22.02 25.59 -16.03
N VAL A 137 -22.19 24.31 -15.77
CA VAL A 137 -22.29 23.25 -16.76
C VAL A 137 -23.65 22.58 -16.64
N LEU A 138 -24.42 22.65 -17.72
CA LEU A 138 -25.65 21.88 -17.89
C LEU A 138 -25.26 20.50 -18.40
N GLU A 139 -25.44 19.47 -17.58
CA GLU A 139 -25.18 18.08 -17.96
C GLU A 139 -26.28 17.52 -18.89
N GLN A 140 -26.08 16.26 -19.29
CA GLN A 140 -27.01 15.54 -20.16
C GLN A 140 -28.44 15.53 -19.59
N VAL A 141 -29.39 15.80 -20.48
CA VAL A 141 -30.82 15.64 -20.20
C VAL A 141 -31.21 14.17 -20.33
N VAL A 142 -31.85 13.62 -19.31
CA VAL A 142 -32.38 12.26 -19.30
C VAL A 142 -33.90 12.33 -19.27
N SER A 143 -34.56 11.50 -20.07
CA SER A 143 -36.02 11.45 -20.09
C SER A 143 -36.52 10.01 -20.11
N TYR A 144 -37.59 9.74 -19.38
CA TYR A 144 -38.25 8.44 -19.38
C TYR A 144 -39.78 8.58 -19.22
N PRO A 145 -40.56 7.67 -19.82
CA PRO A 145 -42.00 7.64 -19.62
C PRO A 145 -42.35 7.03 -18.26
N LEU A 146 -43.35 7.60 -17.61
CA LEU A 146 -44.06 6.99 -16.49
C LEU A 146 -45.34 6.33 -16.99
N MET A 147 -45.45 5.03 -16.73
CA MET A 147 -46.63 4.25 -17.10
C MET A 147 -47.74 4.44 -16.07
N ARG A 148 -48.98 4.42 -16.54
CA ARG A 148 -50.16 4.44 -15.67
C ARG A 148 -50.22 3.15 -14.87
N LEU A 149 -50.53 3.25 -13.58
CA LEU A 149 -50.80 2.10 -12.72
C LEU A 149 -52.30 1.78 -12.74
N THR A 150 -52.65 0.49 -12.67
CA THR A 150 -54.02 0.03 -12.40
C THR A 150 -54.41 0.33 -10.95
N GLU A 151 -55.71 0.20 -10.61
CA GLU A 151 -56.19 0.30 -9.23
C GLU A 151 -55.52 -0.71 -8.28
N SER A 152 -55.04 -1.84 -8.82
CA SER A 152 -54.27 -2.87 -8.11
C SER A 152 -52.75 -2.59 -8.05
N GLY A 153 -52.28 -1.43 -8.53
CA GLY A 153 -50.88 -1.02 -8.51
C GLY A 153 -49.99 -1.63 -9.60
N GLN A 154 -50.56 -2.32 -10.59
CA GLN A 154 -49.79 -2.94 -11.68
C GLN A 154 -49.53 -1.94 -12.81
N SER A 155 -48.31 -1.96 -13.36
CA SER A 155 -47.93 -1.08 -14.47
C SER A 155 -48.64 -1.48 -15.78
N THR A 156 -49.25 -0.51 -16.45
CA THR A 156 -49.90 -0.72 -17.76
C THR A 156 -48.96 -0.34 -18.91
N SER A 157 -49.31 -0.68 -20.15
CA SER A 157 -48.59 -0.21 -21.35
C SER A 157 -48.98 1.22 -21.78
N VAL A 158 -49.80 1.92 -20.98
CA VAL A 158 -50.27 3.27 -21.30
C VAL A 158 -49.37 4.29 -20.60
N VAL A 159 -48.74 5.16 -21.39
CA VAL A 159 -47.95 6.28 -20.86
C VAL A 159 -48.89 7.27 -20.19
N ASP A 160 -48.61 7.59 -18.93
CA ASP A 160 -49.35 8.58 -18.16
C ASP A 160 -48.69 9.97 -18.26
N SER A 161 -47.37 10.00 -18.11
CA SER A 161 -46.57 11.22 -18.22
C SER A 161 -45.14 10.91 -18.63
N TYR A 162 -44.39 11.95 -18.97
CA TYR A 162 -42.95 11.91 -19.20
C TYR A 162 -42.26 12.68 -18.09
N VAL A 163 -41.19 12.10 -17.56
CA VAL A 163 -40.27 12.77 -16.64
C VAL A 163 -39.01 13.11 -17.40
N VAL A 164 -38.57 14.35 -17.23
CA VAL A 164 -37.31 14.86 -17.75
C VAL A 164 -36.49 15.35 -16.57
N THR A 165 -35.27 14.85 -16.46
CA THR A 165 -34.29 15.29 -15.47
C THR A 165 -33.12 15.96 -16.17
N GLN A 166 -32.62 17.03 -15.57
CA GLN A 166 -31.43 17.72 -16.04
C GLN A 166 -30.54 18.05 -14.83
N ARG A 167 -29.29 17.62 -14.90
CA ARG A 167 -28.31 17.89 -13.86
C ARG A 167 -27.53 19.15 -14.20
N ILE A 168 -27.26 19.95 -13.17
CA ILE A 168 -26.57 21.23 -13.24
C ILE A 168 -25.40 21.14 -12.28
N GLN A 169 -24.21 21.45 -12.78
CA GLN A 169 -23.00 21.52 -11.99
C GLN A 169 -22.42 22.93 -12.06
N ALA A 170 -21.91 23.43 -10.94
CA ALA A 170 -21.19 24.68 -10.89
C ALA A 170 -19.89 24.51 -10.11
N GLY A 171 -18.77 24.87 -10.75
CA GLY A 171 -17.44 24.68 -10.19
C GLY A 171 -16.73 26.01 -9.94
N SER A 172 -16.23 26.24 -8.73
CA SER A 172 -15.55 27.49 -8.39
C SER A 172 -14.35 27.29 -7.48
N ALA A 173 -13.35 28.15 -7.64
CA ALA A 173 -12.21 28.26 -6.73
C ALA A 173 -12.54 29.11 -5.49
N ASP A 174 -13.62 29.90 -5.53
CA ASP A 174 -14.10 30.66 -4.38
C ASP A 174 -14.96 29.78 -3.48
N ILE A 175 -14.33 29.23 -2.44
CA ILE A 175 -14.98 28.35 -1.48
C ILE A 175 -16.01 29.11 -0.63
N ALA A 176 -15.75 30.38 -0.29
CA ALA A 176 -16.66 31.17 0.55
C ALA A 176 -17.96 31.50 -0.19
N LEU A 177 -17.85 31.76 -1.50
CA LEU A 177 -19.00 31.92 -2.39
C LEU A 177 -19.84 30.64 -2.41
N LEU A 178 -19.21 29.48 -2.59
CA LEU A 178 -19.91 28.18 -2.62
C LEU A 178 -20.58 27.85 -1.29
N GLU A 179 -19.93 28.08 -0.15
CA GLU A 179 -20.55 27.88 1.17
C GLU A 179 -21.80 28.75 1.37
N THR A 180 -21.74 30.00 0.90
CA THR A 180 -22.88 30.92 0.95
C THR A 180 -24.00 30.44 0.04
N LEU A 181 -23.66 29.96 -1.15
CA LEU A 181 -24.60 29.42 -2.11
C LEU A 181 -25.28 28.17 -1.57
N THR A 182 -24.55 27.22 -0.99
CA THR A 182 -25.12 26.01 -0.38
C THR A 182 -26.08 26.34 0.75
N LYS A 183 -25.82 27.39 1.53
CA LYS A 183 -26.75 27.87 2.58
C LYS A 183 -28.03 28.49 2.01
N LYS A 184 -27.95 29.15 0.84
CA LYS A 184 -29.10 29.76 0.14
C LYS A 184 -29.81 28.81 -0.81
N ALA A 185 -29.20 27.69 -1.19
CA ALA A 185 -29.75 26.74 -2.14
C ALA A 185 -31.17 26.24 -1.79
N PRO A 186 -31.56 26.07 -0.51
CA PRO A 186 -32.94 25.75 -0.15
C PRO A 186 -33.98 26.77 -0.66
N ASP A 187 -33.61 28.03 -0.90
CA ASP A 187 -34.51 29.05 -1.45
C ASP A 187 -35.00 28.70 -2.86
N LEU A 188 -34.24 27.88 -3.60
CA LEU A 188 -34.67 27.35 -4.90
C LEU A 188 -35.92 26.48 -4.80
N LEU A 189 -36.11 25.80 -3.65
CA LEU A 189 -37.29 24.97 -3.41
C LEU A 189 -38.56 25.82 -3.28
N LEU A 190 -38.42 27.09 -2.89
CA LEU A 190 -39.54 28.04 -2.78
C LEU A 190 -40.10 28.45 -4.15
N LEU A 191 -39.36 28.22 -5.24
CA LEU A 191 -39.82 28.47 -6.60
C LEU A 191 -40.84 27.44 -7.09
N GLY A 192 -41.10 26.38 -6.31
CA GLY A 192 -42.06 25.32 -6.63
C GLY A 192 -41.55 24.30 -7.66
N PHE A 193 -40.26 24.33 -7.97
CA PHE A 193 -39.62 23.36 -8.85
C PHE A 193 -39.23 22.10 -8.09
N GLU A 194 -39.34 20.94 -8.73
CA GLU A 194 -38.82 19.69 -8.18
C GLU A 194 -37.28 19.68 -8.38
N ILE A 195 -36.55 20.07 -7.33
CA ILE A 195 -35.08 20.19 -7.34
C ILE A 195 -34.52 19.28 -6.26
N ALA A 196 -33.60 18.40 -6.66
CA ALA A 196 -32.77 17.63 -5.75
C ALA A 196 -31.41 18.32 -5.61
N LEU A 197 -31.13 18.83 -4.41
CA LEU A 197 -29.82 19.41 -4.07
C LEU A 197 -28.86 18.28 -3.67
N GLU A 198 -27.68 18.28 -4.26
CA GLU A 198 -26.63 17.32 -3.92
C GLU A 198 -25.61 17.96 -2.95
N PRO A 199 -24.96 17.17 -2.08
CA PRO A 199 -23.89 17.69 -1.22
C PRO A 199 -22.76 18.30 -2.05
N THR A 200 -22.39 19.54 -1.71
CA THR A 200 -21.24 20.21 -2.33
C THR A 200 -19.96 19.45 -2.04
N GLN A 201 -19.17 19.22 -3.08
CA GLN A 201 -17.89 18.51 -2.97
C GLN A 201 -16.73 19.49 -3.02
N TYR A 202 -15.73 19.28 -2.19
CA TYR A 202 -14.55 20.13 -2.03
C TYR A 202 -13.28 19.34 -2.31
N PHE A 203 -12.44 19.90 -3.17
CA PHE A 203 -11.22 19.28 -3.67
C PHE A 203 -10.01 20.17 -3.42
N ARG A 204 -8.86 19.51 -3.32
CA ARG A 204 -7.54 20.15 -3.41
C ARG A 204 -6.89 19.68 -4.70
N ARG A 205 -6.77 20.55 -5.69
CA ARG A 205 -6.18 20.21 -7.00
C ARG A 205 -4.68 20.06 -6.90
N GLU A 206 -4.03 20.95 -6.15
CA GLU A 206 -2.57 20.96 -6.05
C GLU A 206 -2.07 20.16 -4.85
N LEU A 207 -1.80 18.87 -5.08
CA LEU A 207 -1.23 17.96 -4.07
C LEU A 207 0.18 17.44 -4.41
N GLY A 208 0.66 17.65 -5.64
CA GLY A 208 1.92 17.05 -6.11
C GLY A 208 3.14 17.42 -5.25
N ASN A 209 3.43 18.72 -5.16
CA ASN A 209 4.58 19.21 -4.39
C ASN A 209 4.43 18.92 -2.89
N LEU A 210 3.22 19.03 -2.36
CA LEU A 210 2.94 18.76 -0.95
C LEU A 210 3.21 17.29 -0.58
N LYS A 211 2.84 16.35 -1.46
CA LYS A 211 3.13 14.91 -1.28
C LYS A 211 4.64 14.64 -1.17
N ILE A 212 5.46 15.30 -1.99
CA ILE A 212 6.91 15.16 -1.95
C ILE A 212 7.47 15.71 -0.63
N GLN A 213 7.01 16.88 -0.21
CA GLN A 213 7.44 17.49 1.07
C GLN A 213 7.02 16.63 2.28
N LEU A 214 5.81 16.07 2.28
CA LEU A 214 5.35 15.15 3.31
C LEU A 214 6.16 13.87 3.36
N LEU A 215 6.52 13.31 2.20
CA LEU A 215 7.37 12.12 2.16
C LEU A 215 8.74 12.39 2.79
N GLY A 216 9.34 13.56 2.50
CA GLY A 216 10.58 14.00 3.11
C GLY A 216 10.48 14.14 4.63
N ARG A 217 9.41 14.78 5.13
CA ARG A 217 9.16 14.91 6.58
C ARG A 217 8.91 13.56 7.25
N ALA A 218 8.16 12.66 6.61
CA ALA A 218 7.91 11.32 7.15
C ALA A 218 9.21 10.50 7.20
N MET A 219 10.08 10.62 6.20
CA MET A 219 11.42 10.00 6.24
C MET A 219 12.32 10.59 7.32
N ALA A 220 12.30 11.91 7.52
CA ALA A 220 13.05 12.56 8.59
C ALA A 220 12.56 12.12 9.98
N ASP A 221 11.24 12.01 10.18
CA ASP A 221 10.65 11.47 11.42
C ASP A 221 11.01 9.99 11.62
N ALA A 222 11.02 9.17 10.55
CA ALA A 222 11.50 7.79 10.63
C ALA A 222 12.96 7.74 11.10
N GLN A 223 13.84 8.54 10.51
CA GLN A 223 15.25 8.59 10.87
C GLN A 223 15.43 9.01 12.34
N ALA A 224 14.78 10.09 12.78
CA ALA A 224 14.86 10.54 14.17
C ALA A 224 14.41 9.46 15.17
N ARG A 225 13.36 8.70 14.85
CA ARG A 225 12.91 7.57 15.66
C ARG A 225 13.91 6.42 15.70
N ALA A 226 14.52 6.09 14.56
CA ALA A 226 15.56 5.06 14.52
C ALA A 226 16.76 5.47 15.38
N GLU A 227 17.16 6.75 15.33
CA GLU A 227 18.27 7.30 16.12
C GLU A 227 17.97 7.22 17.62
N GLU A 228 16.78 7.61 18.05
CA GLU A 228 16.35 7.49 19.44
C GLU A 228 16.36 6.03 19.91
N MET A 229 15.81 5.10 19.12
CA MET A 229 15.78 3.67 19.45
C MET A 229 17.19 3.06 19.54
N ALA A 230 18.05 3.37 18.56
CA ALA A 230 19.42 2.88 18.56
C ALA A 230 20.18 3.39 19.79
N SER A 231 20.02 4.67 20.14
CA SER A 231 20.70 5.28 21.30
C SER A 231 20.38 4.56 22.62
N LYS A 232 19.14 4.12 22.83
CA LYS A 232 18.73 3.37 24.04
C LYS A 232 19.31 1.96 24.11
N THR A 233 19.75 1.41 22.98
CA THR A 233 20.34 0.06 22.90
C THR A 233 21.86 0.06 22.85
N GLY A 234 22.48 1.24 23.01
CA GLY A 234 23.94 1.40 22.93
C GLY A 234 24.49 1.28 21.50
N ARG A 235 23.64 1.53 20.51
CA ARG A 235 23.97 1.40 19.08
C ARG A 235 23.74 2.70 18.35
N SER A 236 24.23 2.76 17.11
CA SER A 236 24.04 3.89 16.21
C SER A 236 23.32 3.47 14.94
N VAL A 237 22.61 4.41 14.32
CA VAL A 237 21.93 4.20 13.04
C VAL A 237 22.94 4.27 11.90
N GLY A 238 22.91 3.27 11.03
CA GLY A 238 23.71 3.16 9.83
C GLY A 238 22.98 3.63 8.58
N ARG A 239 23.29 3.03 7.43
CA ARG A 239 22.67 3.41 6.16
C ARG A 239 21.23 2.92 6.09
N LEU A 240 20.43 3.59 5.28
CA LEU A 240 19.10 3.13 4.89
C LEU A 240 19.22 1.85 4.05
N ARG A 241 18.53 0.78 4.45
CA ARG A 241 18.47 -0.49 3.73
C ARG A 241 17.31 -0.57 2.77
N SER A 242 16.13 -0.27 3.28
CA SER A 242 14.88 -0.44 2.57
C SER A 242 13.88 0.61 3.04
N THR A 243 12.99 1.01 2.14
CA THR A 243 11.87 1.91 2.45
C THR A 243 10.63 1.45 1.73
N SER A 244 9.50 1.53 2.41
CA SER A 244 8.18 1.30 1.85
C SER A 244 7.28 2.49 2.19
N GLN A 245 6.80 3.17 1.16
CA GLN A 245 5.87 4.27 1.29
C GLN A 245 4.44 3.73 1.39
N GLY A 246 3.69 4.18 2.40
CA GLY A 246 2.26 3.94 2.50
C GLY A 246 1.43 4.87 1.62
N VAL A 247 0.16 4.53 1.40
CA VAL A 247 -0.78 5.37 0.66
C VAL A 247 -1.03 6.69 1.40
N PHE A 248 -1.16 7.79 0.64
CA PHE A 248 -1.56 9.07 1.20
C PHE A 248 -3.03 9.03 1.62
N GLN A 249 -3.33 9.61 2.78
CA GLN A 249 -4.69 9.76 3.29
C GLN A 249 -5.05 11.24 3.23
N VAL A 250 -6.22 11.58 2.69
CA VAL A 250 -6.79 12.93 2.73
C VAL A 250 -8.14 12.83 3.43
N THR A 251 -8.19 13.32 4.66
CA THR A 251 -9.35 13.17 5.56
C THR A 251 -9.81 14.55 6.05
N ALA A 252 -11.01 14.66 6.62
CA ALA A 252 -11.42 15.88 7.31
C ALA A 252 -10.40 16.27 8.39
N ALA A 253 -10.19 17.57 8.63
CA ALA A 253 -9.20 18.05 9.61
C ALA A 253 -9.42 17.50 11.04
N SER A 254 -10.69 17.28 11.42
CA SER A 254 -11.09 16.71 12.72
C SER A 254 -11.03 15.18 12.77
N SER A 255 -10.95 14.49 11.62
CA SER A 255 -10.95 13.03 11.57
C SER A 255 -9.60 12.46 11.99
N ARG A 256 -9.64 11.40 12.80
CA ARG A 256 -8.45 10.57 13.13
C ARG A 256 -8.47 9.22 12.42
N GLU A 257 -9.41 9.03 11.51
CA GLU A 257 -9.53 7.77 10.77
C GLU A 257 -8.38 7.61 9.78
N ILE A 258 -7.95 6.35 9.62
CA ILE A 258 -6.88 5.93 8.73
C ILE A 258 -7.34 4.63 8.09
N SER A 259 -7.40 4.58 6.77
CA SER A 259 -7.74 3.35 6.03
C SER A 259 -6.49 2.67 5.46
N SER A 260 -6.52 1.35 5.26
CA SER A 260 -5.41 0.64 4.61
C SER A 260 -5.32 0.88 3.11
N THR A 261 -6.40 1.31 2.46
CA THR A 261 -6.51 1.50 1.00
C THR A 261 -6.36 2.95 0.56
N GLY A 262 -6.29 3.89 1.50
CA GLY A 262 -6.38 5.33 1.24
C GLY A 262 -7.81 5.83 1.42
N GLU A 263 -7.92 7.06 1.91
CA GLU A 263 -9.18 7.78 2.09
C GLU A 263 -9.07 9.14 1.40
N LEU A 264 -10.13 9.54 0.70
CA LEU A 264 -10.27 10.85 0.09
C LEU A 264 -11.61 11.43 0.49
N ASP A 265 -11.59 12.28 1.50
CA ASP A 265 -12.75 13.04 1.90
C ASP A 265 -13.00 14.19 0.91
N THR A 266 -14.18 14.21 0.28
CA THR A 266 -14.65 15.28 -0.60
C THR A 266 -15.68 16.19 0.08
N THR A 267 -16.02 15.98 1.35
CA THR A 267 -17.10 16.70 2.04
C THR A 267 -16.61 17.89 2.87
N ALA A 268 -15.44 17.77 3.52
CA ALA A 268 -14.91 18.85 4.35
C ALA A 268 -14.11 19.88 3.54
N VAL A 269 -14.19 21.16 3.91
CA VAL A 269 -13.34 22.22 3.35
C VAL A 269 -11.93 22.17 3.93
N ASP A 270 -11.85 22.07 5.25
CA ASP A 270 -10.60 21.89 5.98
C ASP A 270 -10.28 20.40 6.09
N LYS A 271 -9.13 20.03 5.56
CA LYS A 271 -8.69 18.65 5.39
C LYS A 271 -7.31 18.48 5.99
N LYS A 272 -6.91 17.24 6.17
CA LYS A 272 -5.60 16.83 6.62
C LYS A 272 -5.07 15.76 5.70
N ILE A 273 -3.88 15.98 5.17
CA ILE A 273 -3.16 14.98 4.39
C ILE A 273 -2.12 14.30 5.29
N ARG A 274 -2.06 12.97 5.23
CA ARG A 274 -1.13 12.16 6.03
C ARG A 274 -0.31 11.25 5.12
N SER A 275 0.95 11.05 5.51
CA SER A 275 1.85 10.08 4.89
C SER A 275 2.54 9.26 5.96
N VAL A 276 2.64 7.95 5.71
CA VAL A 276 3.36 7.00 6.55
C VAL A 276 4.44 6.37 5.69
N VAL A 277 5.66 6.31 6.23
CA VAL A 277 6.77 5.59 5.61
C VAL A 277 7.30 4.57 6.59
N THR A 278 7.55 3.36 6.10
CA THR A 278 8.29 2.35 6.84
C THR A 278 9.72 2.35 6.30
N ALA A 279 10.70 2.59 7.17
CA ALA A 279 12.11 2.61 6.81
C ALA A 279 12.87 1.59 7.65
N GLU A 280 13.78 0.88 7.01
CA GLU A 280 14.71 -0.04 7.66
C GLU A 280 16.12 0.54 7.58
N PHE A 281 16.77 0.69 8.73
CA PHE A 281 18.13 1.17 8.83
C PHE A 281 19.06 0.10 9.37
N GLU A 282 20.32 0.10 8.93
CA GLU A 282 21.38 -0.72 9.53
C GLU A 282 21.64 -0.25 10.97
N LEU A 283 22.05 -1.16 11.85
CA LEU A 283 22.57 -0.81 13.17
C LEU A 283 24.08 -1.03 13.20
N LYS A 284 24.80 -0.06 13.76
CA LYS A 284 26.23 -0.14 14.04
C LYS A 284 26.41 -0.14 15.55
#